data_AF-A0A929K2K1-F1
#
_entry.id   AF-A0A929K2K1-F1
#
_cell.length_a   1.000
_cell.length_b   1.000
_cell.length_c   1.000
_cell.angle_alpha   90.00
_cell.angle_beta   90.00
_cell.angle_gamma   90.00
#
_symmetry.space_group_name_H-M   'P 1'
#
loop_
_entity.id
_entity.type
_entity.pdbx_description
1 polymer ?
#
loop_
_entity_poly.entity_id
_entity_poly.type
_entity_poly.pdbx_seq_one_letter_code
_entity_poly.pdbx_strand_id
1 'polypeptide(L)'
;MNSKSYLIVFIFFLVLLGSISLARALPDDQLSNIISGIRDKYGNAKGWKAEYTREAISKTMAMLKTAERHDLAKGSLYFKPQHFLRLEQASPQEELLLTDGQTL
;
A
#
# COMPACT_ATOMS: atom_id res chain seq x y z
N MET A 1 6.71 -18.91 56.95
CA MET A 1 6.71 -18.83 55.47
C MET A 1 7.86 -17.91 55.08
N ASN A 2 8.92 -18.44 54.46
CA ASN A 2 10.22 -17.76 54.36
C ASN A 2 10.22 -16.67 53.28
N SER A 3 10.73 -15.48 53.59
CA SER A 3 10.80 -14.32 52.66
C SER A 3 11.50 -14.65 51.33
N LYS A 4 12.45 -15.58 51.36
CA LYS A 4 13.15 -16.12 50.19
C LYS A 4 12.20 -16.80 49.19
N SER A 5 11.14 -17.43 49.67
CA SER A 5 10.16 -18.12 48.83
C SER A 5 9.26 -17.13 48.08
N TYR A 6 8.91 -16.00 48.71
CA TYR A 6 8.14 -14.93 48.05
C TYR A 6 8.97 -14.20 47.00
N LEU A 7 10.26 -13.99 47.28
CA LEU A 7 11.18 -13.40 46.31
C LEU A 7 11.27 -14.24 45.05
N ILE A 8 11.36 -15.57 45.19
CA ILE A 8 11.43 -16.50 44.05
C ILE A 8 10.12 -16.49 43.25
N VAL A 9 8.97 -16.51 43.92
CA VAL A 9 7.66 -16.43 43.25
C VAL A 9 7.48 -15.09 42.54
N PHE A 10 7.93 -13.99 43.15
CA PHE A 10 7.88 -12.66 42.56
C PHE A 10 8.79 -12.54 41.33
N ILE A 11 10.02 -13.05 41.40
CA ILE A 11 10.94 -13.11 40.25
C ILE A 11 10.37 -13.98 39.14
N PHE A 12 9.77 -15.13 39.48
CA PHE A 12 9.11 -16.00 38.51
C PHE A 12 7.97 -15.28 37.79
N PHE A 13 7.11 -14.54 38.52
CA PHE A 13 6.05 -13.73 37.92
C PHE A 13 6.60 -12.58 37.07
N LEU A 14 7.69 -11.91 37.49
CA LEU A 14 8.31 -10.85 36.71
C LEU A 14 8.90 -11.36 35.39
N VAL A 15 9.49 -12.56 35.40
CA VAL A 15 9.99 -13.21 34.19
C VAL A 15 8.84 -13.67 33.28
N LEU A 16 7.75 -14.19 33.86
CA LEU A 16 6.57 -14.63 33.10
C LEU A 16 5.81 -13.44 32.46
N LEU A 17 5.69 -12.31 33.16
CA LEU A 17 5.05 -11.10 32.61
C LEU A 17 5.98 -10.34 31.65
N GLY A 18 7.30 -10.36 31.87
CA GLY A 18 8.28 -9.71 30.99
C GLY A 18 8.53 -10.45 29.67
N SER A 19 8.11 -11.72 29.57
CA SER A 19 8.21 -12.54 28.35
C SER A 19 6.93 -12.55 27.52
N ILE A 20 5.92 -11.75 27.89
CA ILE A 20 4.88 -11.30 26.96
C ILE A 20 5.53 -10.24 26.06
N SER A 21 6.45 -10.71 25.22
CA SER A 21 7.05 -9.93 24.17
C SER A 21 5.91 -9.29 23.39
N LEU A 22 5.91 -7.96 23.37
CA LEU A 22 5.16 -7.13 22.47
C LEU A 22 5.34 -7.72 21.07
N ALA A 23 4.40 -8.54 20.62
CA ALA A 23 4.37 -9.11 19.29
C ALA A 23 4.08 -7.96 18.34
N ARG A 24 5.07 -7.09 18.12
CA ARG A 24 5.11 -6.23 16.95
C ARG A 24 5.08 -7.21 15.80
N ALA A 25 4.04 -7.13 14.98
CA ALA A 25 4.05 -7.75 13.67
C ALA A 25 5.30 -7.22 12.96
N LEU A 26 6.38 -8.00 13.00
CA LEU A 26 7.54 -7.73 12.18
C LEU A 26 7.02 -7.76 10.75
N PRO A 27 7.32 -6.74 9.93
CA PRO A 27 7.00 -6.80 8.52
C PRO A 27 7.56 -8.12 8.01
N ASP A 28 6.73 -8.92 7.34
CA ASP A 28 7.20 -10.08 6.61
C ASP A 28 8.41 -9.63 5.78
N ASP A 29 9.57 -10.29 5.96
CA ASP A 29 10.83 -9.89 5.33
C ASP A 29 10.66 -9.76 3.81
N GLN A 30 9.76 -10.55 3.22
CA GLN A 30 9.38 -10.46 1.82
C GLN A 30 8.71 -9.13 1.46
N LEU A 31 7.76 -8.66 2.27
CA LEU A 31 7.09 -7.38 2.06
C LEU A 31 8.08 -6.21 2.16
N SER A 32 8.95 -6.23 3.17
CA SER A 32 10.00 -5.21 3.33
C SER A 32 10.90 -5.11 2.10
N ASN A 33 11.29 -6.26 1.55
CA ASN A 33 12.13 -6.33 0.36
C ASN A 33 11.41 -5.80 -0.89
N ILE A 34 10.11 -6.11 -1.07
CA ILE A 34 9.32 -5.59 -2.20
C ILE A 34 9.22 -4.06 -2.12
N ILE A 35 8.86 -3.51 -0.96
CA ILE A 35 8.72 -2.06 -0.77
C ILE A 35 10.05 -1.35 -0.98
N SER A 36 11.15 -1.92 -0.47
CA SER A 36 12.50 -1.37 -0.67
C SER A 36 12.88 -1.39 -2.15
N GLY A 37 12.63 -2.49 -2.87
CA GLY A 37 12.90 -2.58 -4.30
C GLY A 37 12.09 -1.58 -5.14
N ILE A 38 10.82 -1.32 -4.79
CA ILE A 38 10.01 -0.28 -5.45
C ILE A 38 10.64 1.11 -5.21
N ARG A 39 11.08 1.40 -3.98
CA ARG A 39 11.75 2.66 -3.64
C ARG A 39 13.06 2.81 -4.40
N ASP A 40 13.87 1.77 -4.46
CA ASP A 40 15.17 1.84 -5.15
C ASP A 40 14.98 2.07 -6.65
N LYS A 41 13.97 1.44 -7.24
CA LYS A 41 13.67 1.57 -8.67
C LYS A 41 13.05 2.91 -9.05
N TYR A 42 12.11 3.43 -8.25
CA TYR A 42 11.29 4.59 -8.64
C TYR A 42 11.49 5.84 -7.77
N GLY A 43 12.13 5.71 -6.60
CA GLY A 43 12.25 6.80 -5.61
C GLY A 43 13.07 7.99 -6.08
N ASN A 44 13.98 7.80 -7.04
CA ASN A 44 14.80 8.86 -7.63
C ASN A 44 14.31 9.29 -9.04
N ALA A 45 13.13 8.82 -9.47
CA ALA A 45 12.59 9.21 -10.77
C ALA A 45 12.32 10.72 -10.79
N LYS A 46 12.70 11.42 -11.86
CA LYS A 46 12.46 12.87 -12.01
C LYS A 46 10.99 13.23 -12.35
N GLY A 47 10.16 12.21 -12.52
CA GLY A 47 8.83 12.31 -13.12
C GLY A 47 8.75 11.49 -14.39
N TRP A 48 7.54 11.25 -14.86
CA TRP A 48 7.27 10.48 -16.08
C TRP A 48 5.94 10.88 -16.71
N LYS A 49 5.83 10.61 -18.00
CA LYS A 49 4.58 10.68 -18.77
C LYS A 49 4.35 9.32 -19.39
N ALA A 50 3.11 8.85 -19.37
CA ALA A 50 2.68 7.68 -20.13
C ALA A 50 1.28 7.89 -20.69
N GLU A 51 1.05 7.37 -21.90
CA GLU A 51 -0.32 7.13 -22.36
C GLU A 51 -0.86 5.88 -21.64
N TYR A 52 -2.12 5.91 -21.22
CA TYR A 52 -2.75 4.81 -20.48
C TYR A 52 -4.02 4.32 -21.18
N THR A 53 -4.33 3.05 -20.93
CA THR A 53 -5.66 2.46 -21.14
C THR A 53 -6.06 1.79 -19.84
N ARG A 54 -7.22 2.16 -19.29
CA ARG A 54 -7.83 1.59 -18.09
C ARG A 54 -8.95 0.65 -18.52
N GLU A 55 -9.01 -0.51 -17.89
CA GLU A 55 -10.12 -1.45 -18.01
C GLU A 55 -10.68 -1.70 -16.61
N ALA A 56 -11.95 -1.38 -16.38
CA ALA A 56 -12.63 -1.72 -15.13
C ALA A 56 -13.50 -2.98 -15.29
N ILE A 57 -13.20 -3.98 -14.46
CA ILE A 57 -13.92 -5.24 -14.39
C ILE A 57 -14.59 -5.33 -13.01
N SER A 58 -15.92 -5.29 -12.96
CA SER A 58 -16.65 -5.49 -11.71
C SER A 58 -16.66 -6.98 -11.32
N LYS A 59 -16.83 -7.27 -10.02
CA LYS A 59 -16.99 -8.66 -9.54
C LYS A 59 -18.14 -9.39 -10.26
N THR A 60 -19.26 -8.70 -10.47
CA THR A 60 -20.42 -9.25 -11.17
C THR A 60 -20.09 -9.60 -12.62
N MET A 61 -19.35 -8.73 -13.33
CA MET A 61 -18.92 -9.02 -14.71
C MET A 61 -18.00 -10.23 -14.78
N ALA A 62 -17.04 -10.34 -13.85
CA ALA A 62 -16.15 -11.48 -13.75
C ALA A 62 -16.92 -12.78 -13.47
N MET A 63 -17.88 -12.76 -12.53
CA MET A 63 -18.71 -13.92 -12.19
C MET A 63 -19.61 -14.35 -13.36
N LEU A 64 -20.22 -13.39 -14.05
CA LEU A 64 -21.15 -13.66 -15.15
C LEU A 64 -20.45 -13.96 -16.48
N LYS A 65 -19.10 -13.93 -16.53
CA LYS A 65 -18.30 -14.02 -17.76
C LYS A 65 -18.79 -13.06 -18.86
N THR A 66 -19.38 -11.94 -18.47
CA THR A 66 -19.87 -10.88 -19.38
C THR A 66 -18.73 -9.93 -19.71
N ALA A 67 -17.58 -10.52 -20.06
CA ALA A 67 -16.35 -9.79 -20.32
C ALA A 67 -16.52 -8.75 -21.42
N GLU A 68 -17.39 -8.99 -22.42
CA GLU A 68 -17.56 -8.09 -23.57
C GLU A 68 -17.95 -6.64 -23.24
N ARG A 69 -18.41 -6.34 -22.02
CA ARG A 69 -18.80 -4.99 -21.58
C ARG A 69 -17.70 -4.28 -20.77
N HIS A 70 -16.49 -4.22 -21.30
CA HIS A 70 -15.36 -3.56 -20.64
C HIS A 70 -15.59 -2.05 -20.52
N ASP A 71 -15.55 -1.49 -19.29
CA ASP A 71 -15.45 -0.04 -19.08
C ASP A 71 -14.01 0.38 -19.39
N LEU A 72 -13.79 0.76 -20.65
CA LEU A 72 -12.50 1.17 -21.17
C LEU A 72 -12.37 2.69 -21.17
N ALA A 73 -11.30 3.18 -20.57
CA ALA A 73 -10.92 4.59 -20.63
C ALA A 73 -9.48 4.75 -21.13
N LYS A 74 -9.21 5.85 -21.83
CA LYS A 74 -7.88 6.14 -22.39
C LYS A 74 -7.51 7.59 -22.16
N GLY A 75 -6.22 7.84 -22.03
CA GLY A 75 -5.72 9.19 -21.80
C GLY A 75 -4.24 9.23 -21.51
N SER A 76 -3.80 10.32 -20.90
CA SER A 76 -2.40 10.55 -20.54
C SER A 76 -2.26 10.73 -19.02
N LEU A 77 -1.19 10.19 -18.47
CA LEU A 77 -0.85 10.31 -17.05
C LEU A 77 0.54 10.91 -16.90
N TYR A 78 0.65 11.90 -16.02
CA TYR A 78 1.85 12.65 -15.75
C TYR A 78 2.13 12.62 -14.26
N PHE A 79 3.34 12.21 -13.89
CA PHE A 79 3.81 12.22 -12.53
C PHE A 79 5.04 13.10 -12.43
N LYS A 80 5.11 13.88 -11.35
CA LYS A 80 6.30 14.60 -10.94
C LYS A 80 6.45 14.51 -9.42
N PRO A 81 7.61 14.06 -8.90
CA PRO A 81 7.84 14.03 -7.46
C PRO A 81 7.75 15.44 -6.83
N GLN A 82 7.40 15.56 -5.54
CA GLN A 82 7.08 14.46 -4.63
C GLN A 82 5.63 13.99 -4.73
N HIS A 83 4.68 14.85 -5.11
CA HIS A 83 3.26 14.54 -4.99
C HIS A 83 2.40 15.09 -6.14
N PHE A 84 3.02 15.58 -7.23
CA PHE A 84 2.27 16.12 -8.36
C PHE A 84 1.84 14.98 -9.29
N LEU A 85 0.54 14.88 -9.51
CA LEU A 85 -0.05 13.93 -10.44
C LEU A 85 -1.11 14.65 -11.27
N ARG A 86 -1.09 14.41 -12.58
CA ARG A 86 -2.12 14.85 -13.53
C ARG A 86 -2.56 13.64 -14.35
N LEU A 87 -3.86 13.40 -14.40
CA LEU A 87 -4.49 12.39 -15.23
C LEU A 87 -5.48 13.09 -16.15
N GLU A 88 -5.28 12.93 -17.44
CA GLU A 88 -6.15 13.48 -18.49
C GLU A 88 -6.82 12.31 -19.20
N GLN A 89 -8.09 12.09 -18.94
CA GLN A 89 -8.88 11.11 -19.68
C GLN A 89 -9.42 11.78 -20.94
N ALA A 90 -9.21 11.16 -22.09
CA ALA A 90 -9.72 11.61 -23.38
C ALA A 90 -10.97 10.83 -23.83
N SER A 91 -11.11 9.58 -23.40
CA SER A 91 -12.29 8.75 -23.70
C SER A 91 -12.60 7.81 -22.53
N PRO A 92 -13.86 7.40 -22.33
CA PRO A 92 -15.03 7.69 -23.16
C PRO A 92 -15.62 9.10 -22.95
N GLN A 93 -15.25 9.75 -21.85
CA GLN A 93 -15.62 11.11 -21.50
C GLN A 93 -14.36 11.86 -21.05
N GLU A 94 -14.26 13.13 -21.43
CA GLU A 94 -13.17 13.98 -20.97
C GLU A 94 -13.24 14.20 -19.46
N GLU A 95 -12.11 13.96 -18.79
CA GLU A 95 -11.96 14.13 -17.35
C GLU A 95 -10.53 14.59 -17.04
N LEU A 96 -10.40 15.49 -16.06
CA LEU A 96 -9.12 15.96 -15.56
C LEU A 96 -9.07 15.74 -14.05
N LEU A 97 -8.08 14.97 -13.62
CA LEU A 97 -7.73 14.81 -12.21
C LEU A 97 -6.33 15.39 -12.00
N LEU A 98 -6.20 16.28 -11.01
CA LEU A 98 -4.96 16.99 -10.71
C LEU A 98 -4.76 17.04 -9.20
N THR A 99 -3.56 16.72 -8.74
CA THR A 99 -3.19 16.89 -7.34
C THR A 99 -1.78 17.44 -7.18
N ASP A 100 -1.59 18.22 -6.13
CA ASP A 100 -0.31 18.71 -5.62
C ASP A 100 0.18 17.93 -4.39
N GLY A 101 -0.57 16.92 -3.96
CA GLY A 101 -0.35 16.17 -2.72
C GLY A 101 -1.02 16.74 -1.49
N GLN A 102 -1.71 17.88 -1.60
CA GLN A 102 -2.49 18.47 -0.52
C GLN A 102 -3.98 18.47 -0.87
N THR A 103 -4.31 18.71 -2.14
CA THR A 103 -5.68 18.75 -2.67
C THR A 103 -5.80 17.86 -3.90
N LEU A 104 -7.00 17.33 -4.14
CA LEU A 104 -7.38 16.53 -5.30
C LEU A 104 -8.62 17.14 -5.96
#